data_AF-A0AAU9M3J2-F1
#
_entry.id   AF-A0AAU9M3J2-F1
#
_cell.length_a   1.000
_cell.length_b   1.000
_cell.length_c   1.000
_cell.angle_alpha   90.00
_cell.angle_beta   90.00
_cell.angle_gamma   90.00
#
_symmetry.space_group_name_H-M   'P 1'
#
loop_
_entity.id
_entity.type
_entity.pdbx_description
1 polymer ?
#
loop_
_entity_poly.entity_id
_entity_poly.type
_entity_poly.pdbx_seq_one_letter_code
_entity_poly.pdbx_strand_id
1 'polypeptide(L)'
;MDEDEKQMLSEARARLSNTKGKKAKRKAREKQLAEVRRVASLQKRRELKVAGIDNRNWNGKRNGIDYNAEIPFERRPPPGFYDVVGESLLIGEQPYKFPTTIEEIEGERRVDTEACLRKQGIERNKIAQRKDAPSTILYANKLNDLESVRKRPKINLATPRISDYELHYIATFGLQYLSHGFSSF
;
A
#
# COMPACT_ATOMS: atom_id res chain seq x y z
N MET A 1 -9.88 -35.99 17.44
CA MET A 1 -9.68 -34.60 17.88
C MET A 1 -10.72 -34.30 18.90
N ASP A 2 -10.31 -34.39 20.16
CA ASP A 2 -11.16 -34.11 21.31
C ASP A 2 -11.46 -32.60 21.37
N GLU A 3 -12.44 -32.20 22.17
CA GLU A 3 -12.87 -30.79 22.25
C GLU A 3 -11.73 -29.88 22.71
N ASP A 4 -10.93 -30.35 23.66
CA ASP A 4 -9.76 -29.65 24.19
C ASP A 4 -8.68 -29.42 23.12
N GLU A 5 -8.44 -30.41 22.25
CA GLU A 5 -7.47 -30.29 21.16
C GLU A 5 -7.93 -29.30 20.08
N LYS A 6 -9.23 -29.30 19.76
CA LYS A 6 -9.82 -28.33 18.83
C LYS A 6 -9.73 -26.92 19.41
N GLN A 7 -10.01 -26.76 20.70
CA GLN A 7 -9.91 -25.48 21.39
C GLN A 7 -8.46 -24.97 21.38
N MET A 8 -7.50 -25.83 21.72
CA MET A 8 -6.07 -25.52 21.70
C MET A 8 -5.60 -25.09 20.30
N LEU A 9 -5.99 -25.81 19.23
CA LEU A 9 -5.65 -25.43 17.86
C LEU A 9 -6.31 -24.11 17.43
N SER A 10 -7.56 -23.87 17.84
CA SER A 10 -8.27 -22.63 17.55
C SER A 10 -7.62 -21.43 18.22
N GLU A 11 -7.17 -21.58 19.47
CA GLU A 11 -6.45 -20.56 20.21
C GLU A 11 -5.09 -20.26 19.56
N ALA A 12 -4.33 -21.30 19.21
CA ALA A 12 -3.05 -21.15 18.52
C ALA A 12 -3.22 -20.37 17.20
N ARG A 13 -4.24 -20.70 16.39
CA ARG A 13 -4.58 -19.96 15.16
C ARG A 13 -4.92 -18.50 15.45
N ALA A 14 -5.73 -18.24 16.48
CA ALA A 14 -6.12 -16.88 16.86
C ALA A 14 -4.90 -16.06 17.32
N ARG A 15 -3.98 -16.65 18.08
CA ARG A 15 -2.74 -15.99 18.52
C ARG A 15 -1.84 -15.67 17.33
N LEU A 16 -1.61 -16.62 16.42
CA LEU A 16 -0.77 -16.44 15.23
C LEU A 16 -1.34 -15.38 14.26
N SER A 17 -2.66 -15.34 14.07
CA SER A 17 -3.29 -14.35 13.20
C SER A 17 -3.27 -12.92 13.77
N ASN A 18 -3.16 -12.77 15.10
CA ASN A 18 -3.22 -11.49 15.78
C ASN A 18 -1.84 -10.81 15.82
N THR A 19 -1.56 -9.97 14.82
CA THR A 19 -0.32 -9.18 14.76
C THR A 19 -0.44 -7.80 15.43
N LYS A 20 -1.66 -7.38 15.80
CA LYS A 20 -1.96 -6.02 16.30
C LYS A 20 -2.03 -5.96 17.82
N GLY A 21 -1.31 -5.01 18.41
CA GLY A 21 -1.35 -4.72 19.86
C GLY A 21 -2.60 -3.94 20.31
N LYS A 22 -2.70 -3.68 21.63
CA LYS A 22 -3.86 -3.02 22.28
C LYS A 22 -4.19 -1.64 21.70
N LYS A 23 -3.17 -0.81 21.42
CA LYS A 23 -3.36 0.55 20.88
C LYS A 23 -3.93 0.53 19.46
N ALA A 24 -3.41 -0.33 18.59
CA ALA A 24 -3.92 -0.49 17.23
C ALA A 24 -5.37 -1.00 17.22
N LYS A 25 -5.69 -2.00 18.06
CA LYS A 25 -7.07 -2.50 18.22
C LYS A 25 -8.01 -1.41 18.72
N ARG A 26 -7.61 -0.62 19.72
CA ARG A 26 -8.39 0.51 20.22
C ARG A 26 -8.63 1.57 19.14
N LYS A 27 -7.59 1.98 18.42
CA LYS A 27 -7.70 2.98 17.35
C LYS A 27 -8.57 2.52 16.18
N ALA A 28 -8.53 1.24 15.83
CA ALA A 28 -9.43 0.67 14.83
C ALA A 28 -10.90 0.77 15.26
N ARG A 29 -11.20 0.43 16.54
CA ARG A 29 -12.56 0.57 17.10
C ARG A 29 -13.00 2.03 17.17
N GLU A 30 -12.13 2.93 17.62
CA GLU A 30 -12.40 4.38 17.64
C GLU A 30 -12.70 4.92 16.23
N LYS A 31 -11.95 4.48 15.20
CA LYS A 31 -12.21 4.86 13.80
C LYS A 31 -13.58 4.40 13.34
N GLN A 32 -13.97 3.15 13.65
CA GLN A 32 -15.30 2.63 13.32
C GLN A 32 -16.42 3.42 14.02
N LEU A 33 -16.28 3.67 15.32
CA LEU A 33 -17.26 4.45 16.08
C LEU A 33 -17.35 5.90 15.58
N ALA A 34 -16.24 6.50 15.17
CA ALA A 34 -16.23 7.84 14.58
C ALA A 34 -16.99 7.87 13.24
N GLU A 35 -16.80 6.86 12.38
CA GLU A 35 -17.53 6.75 11.11
C GLU A 35 -19.04 6.58 11.34
N VAL A 36 -19.42 5.69 12.27
CA VAL A 36 -20.84 5.49 12.65
C VAL A 36 -21.47 6.80 13.15
N ARG A 37 -20.78 7.54 14.01
CA ARG A 37 -21.24 8.86 14.49
C ARG A 37 -21.33 9.89 13.36
N ARG A 38 -20.39 9.86 12.41
CA ARG A 38 -20.41 10.74 11.22
C ARG A 38 -21.63 10.45 10.35
N VAL A 39 -21.91 9.17 10.07
CA VAL A 39 -23.07 8.76 9.26
C VAL A 39 -24.38 9.12 9.95
N ALA A 40 -24.52 8.83 11.25
CA ALA A 40 -25.72 9.18 12.01
C ALA A 40 -25.99 10.69 12.05
N SER A 41 -24.96 11.50 12.31
CA SER A 41 -25.09 12.96 12.31
C SER A 41 -25.37 13.52 10.92
N LEU A 42 -24.78 12.94 9.87
CA LEU A 42 -25.07 13.29 8.48
C LEU A 42 -26.54 12.99 8.12
N GLN A 43 -27.06 11.85 8.53
CA GLN A 43 -28.47 11.50 8.33
C GLN A 43 -29.38 12.53 9.01
N LYS A 44 -29.15 12.85 10.28
CA LYS A 44 -29.93 13.87 10.99
C LYS A 44 -29.86 15.24 10.34
N ARG A 45 -28.68 15.63 9.86
CA ARG A 45 -28.53 16.90 9.12
C ARG A 45 -29.27 16.90 7.79
N ARG A 46 -29.30 15.77 7.07
CA ARG A 46 -30.10 15.63 5.84
C ARG A 46 -31.60 15.74 6.14
N GLU A 47 -32.08 15.06 7.18
CA GLU A 47 -33.49 15.13 7.62
C GLU A 47 -33.90 16.58 7.94
N LEU A 48 -33.07 17.31 8.71
CA LEU A 48 -33.34 18.71 9.05
C LEU A 48 -33.28 19.63 7.83
N LYS A 49 -32.33 19.41 6.92
CA LYS A 49 -32.22 20.17 5.67
C LYS A 49 -33.44 19.96 4.75
N VAL A 50 -33.95 18.72 4.66
CA VAL A 50 -35.18 18.41 3.91
C VAL A 50 -36.39 19.10 4.56
N ALA A 51 -36.42 19.19 5.90
CA ALA A 51 -37.43 19.94 6.62
C ALA A 51 -37.25 21.48 6.54
N GLY A 52 -36.19 21.97 5.90
CA GLY A 52 -35.89 23.40 5.76
C GLY A 52 -35.31 24.06 7.03
N ILE A 53 -34.87 23.26 8.01
CA ILE A 53 -34.26 23.77 9.24
C ILE A 53 -32.73 23.79 9.07
N ASP A 54 -32.17 24.98 8.93
CA ASP A 54 -30.73 25.17 8.81
C ASP A 54 -30.05 25.17 10.18
N ASN A 55 -29.41 24.04 10.50
CA ASN A 55 -28.54 23.95 11.66
C ASN A 55 -27.18 24.61 11.37
N ARG A 56 -26.87 25.70 12.07
CA ARG A 56 -25.54 26.28 12.08
C ARG A 56 -24.57 25.34 12.81
N ASN A 57 -23.60 24.79 12.09
CA ASN A 57 -22.57 23.96 12.71
C ASN A 57 -21.61 24.84 13.52
N TRP A 58 -21.34 24.45 14.78
CA TRP A 58 -20.30 25.07 15.59
C TRP A 58 -18.94 24.42 15.29
N ASN A 59 -18.04 25.15 14.63
CA ASN A 59 -16.67 24.70 14.39
C ASN A 59 -15.82 25.01 15.63
N GLY A 60 -15.71 24.06 16.56
CA GLY A 60 -15.10 24.24 17.88
C GLY A 60 -13.55 24.28 17.92
N LYS A 61 -12.87 24.50 16.79
CA LYS A 61 -11.41 24.57 16.76
C LYS A 61 -10.97 26.03 16.68
N ARG A 62 -10.42 26.55 17.79
CA ARG A 62 -9.81 27.89 17.84
C ARG A 62 -8.43 27.94 17.18
N ASN A 63 -7.70 26.82 17.19
CA ASN A 63 -6.33 26.74 16.72
C ASN A 63 -6.22 25.67 15.63
N GLY A 64 -6.28 26.07 14.36
CA GLY A 64 -6.13 25.19 13.21
C GLY A 64 -6.44 25.89 11.88
N ILE A 65 -5.77 25.45 10.82
CA ILE A 65 -6.00 25.90 9.44
C ILE A 65 -7.31 25.28 8.93
N ASP A 66 -8.18 26.09 8.35
CA ASP A 66 -9.37 25.61 7.64
C ASP A 66 -9.03 25.30 6.18
N TYR A 67 -8.74 24.03 5.93
CA TYR A 67 -8.36 23.51 4.61
C TYR A 67 -9.40 23.73 3.51
N ASN A 68 -10.66 24.02 3.86
CA ASN A 68 -11.70 24.30 2.87
C ASN A 68 -11.79 25.79 2.54
N ALA A 69 -11.38 26.67 3.46
CA ALA A 69 -11.49 28.12 3.30
C ALA A 69 -10.27 28.74 2.62
N GLU A 70 -9.09 28.16 2.85
CA GLU A 70 -7.82 28.64 2.30
C GLU A 70 -6.96 27.49 1.78
N ILE A 71 -6.03 27.79 0.87
CA ILE A 71 -5.00 26.86 0.43
C ILE A 71 -3.89 26.87 1.50
N PRO A 72 -3.71 25.78 2.28
CA PRO A 72 -2.69 25.77 3.32
C PRO A 72 -1.29 25.91 2.72
N PHE A 73 -0.47 26.77 3.32
CA PHE A 73 0.93 26.99 2.91
C PHE A 73 1.09 27.25 1.41
N GLU A 74 0.20 28.07 0.84
CA GLU A 74 0.23 28.41 -0.57
C GLU A 74 1.61 28.97 -0.97
N ARG A 75 2.23 28.34 -1.97
CA ARG A 75 3.39 28.86 -2.67
C ARG A 75 2.97 29.18 -4.10
N ARG A 76 2.97 30.46 -4.45
CA ARG A 76 2.66 30.88 -5.81
C ARG A 76 3.75 30.36 -6.76
N PRO A 77 3.38 29.82 -7.93
CA PRO A 77 4.37 29.44 -8.93
C PRO A 77 5.24 30.67 -9.27
N PRO A 78 6.57 30.50 -9.41
CA PRO A 78 7.44 31.61 -9.75
C PRO A 78 7.06 32.15 -11.14
N PRO A 79 7.16 33.49 -11.36
CA PRO A 79 6.88 34.07 -12.67
C PRO A 79 7.86 33.53 -13.71
N GLY A 80 7.34 33.07 -14.84
CA GLY A 80 8.11 32.57 -15.98
C GLY A 80 8.20 33.57 -17.13
N PHE A 81 8.85 33.16 -18.21
CA PHE A 81 8.99 33.97 -19.43
C PHE A 81 7.74 34.00 -20.31
N TYR A 82 6.82 33.05 -20.13
CA TYR A 82 5.60 32.91 -20.91
C TYR A 82 4.38 33.41 -20.13
N ASP A 83 3.45 34.05 -20.85
CA ASP A 83 2.17 34.49 -20.27
C ASP A 83 1.21 33.30 -20.11
N VAL A 84 0.66 33.15 -18.91
CA VAL A 84 -0.24 32.06 -18.49
C VAL A 84 -1.66 32.54 -18.18
N VAL A 85 -1.97 33.82 -18.40
CA VAL A 85 -3.27 34.42 -18.07
C VAL A 85 -4.41 33.76 -18.85
N GLY A 86 -4.19 33.39 -20.12
CA GLY A 86 -5.21 32.76 -20.97
C GLY A 86 -5.55 31.30 -20.60
N GLU A 87 -4.60 30.57 -20.01
CA GLU A 87 -4.76 29.13 -19.68
C GLU A 87 -5.66 28.91 -18.46
N SER A 88 -5.67 29.86 -17.52
CA SER A 88 -6.45 29.78 -16.29
C SER A 88 -7.96 29.75 -16.55
N LEU A 89 -8.41 30.36 -17.65
CA LEU A 89 -9.83 30.42 -18.03
C LEU A 89 -10.34 29.08 -18.58
N LEU A 90 -9.50 28.34 -19.32
CA LEU A 90 -9.85 27.03 -19.89
C LEU A 90 -10.09 25.95 -18.83
N ILE A 91 -9.47 26.09 -17.65
CA ILE A 91 -9.64 25.14 -16.53
C ILE A 91 -11.02 25.29 -15.87
N GLY A 92 -11.58 26.49 -15.85
CA GLY A 92 -12.88 26.78 -15.23
C GLY A 92 -14.10 26.38 -16.07
N GLU A 93 -13.94 26.32 -17.40
CA GLU A 93 -15.05 26.07 -18.34
C GLU A 93 -15.32 24.59 -18.64
N GLN A 94 -14.42 23.68 -18.26
CA GLN A 94 -14.68 22.26 -18.42
C GLN A 94 -15.87 21.86 -17.53
N PRO A 95 -16.96 21.30 -18.09
CA PRO A 95 -18.04 20.75 -17.28
C PRO A 95 -17.53 19.45 -16.65
N TYR A 96 -16.69 19.59 -15.63
CA TYR A 96 -16.31 18.50 -14.76
C TYR A 96 -17.62 18.01 -14.13
N LYS A 97 -18.14 16.89 -14.63
CA LYS A 97 -19.13 16.10 -13.89
C LYS A 97 -18.41 15.63 -12.64
N PHE A 98 -18.45 16.45 -11.60
CA PHE A 98 -17.79 16.13 -10.35
C PHE A 98 -18.46 14.86 -9.81
N PRO A 99 -17.69 13.80 -9.53
CA PRO A 99 -18.26 12.55 -9.08
C PRO A 99 -19.09 12.77 -7.82
N THR A 100 -20.32 12.24 -7.83
CA THR A 100 -21.27 12.42 -6.72
C THR A 100 -21.04 11.43 -5.59
N THR A 101 -20.42 10.29 -5.90
CA THR A 101 -20.20 9.20 -4.94
C THR A 101 -18.77 9.25 -4.39
N ILE A 102 -18.62 8.94 -3.09
CA ILE A 102 -17.30 8.88 -2.44
C ILE A 102 -16.38 7.86 -3.13
N GLU A 103 -16.94 6.75 -3.61
CA GLU A 103 -16.18 5.69 -4.31
C GLU A 103 -15.66 6.14 -5.66
N GLU A 104 -16.39 7.01 -6.38
CA GLU A 104 -15.93 7.58 -7.65
C GLU A 104 -14.84 8.63 -7.43
N ILE A 105 -14.91 9.38 -6.31
CA ILE A 105 -13.88 10.35 -5.92
C ILE A 105 -12.58 9.63 -5.48
N GLU A 106 -12.70 8.58 -4.66
CA GLU A 106 -11.55 7.82 -4.15
C GLU A 106 -10.96 6.85 -5.20
N GLY A 107 -11.78 6.41 -6.15
CA GLY A 107 -11.45 5.36 -7.12
C GLY A 107 -11.44 3.95 -6.53
N GLU A 108 -11.11 2.96 -7.37
CA GLU A 108 -11.04 1.56 -6.95
C GLU A 108 -9.88 1.31 -5.97
N ARG A 109 -10.16 0.66 -4.84
CA ARG A 109 -9.12 0.32 -3.86
C ARG A 109 -8.28 -0.85 -4.38
N ARG A 110 -6.97 -0.78 -4.12
CA ARG A 110 -6.02 -1.86 -4.43
C ARG A 110 -6.43 -3.22 -3.86
N VAL A 111 -7.04 -3.23 -2.67
CA VAL A 111 -7.49 -4.47 -2.02
C VAL A 111 -8.65 -5.11 -2.78
N ASP A 112 -9.56 -4.30 -3.31
CA ASP A 112 -10.76 -4.79 -4.01
C ASP A 112 -10.39 -5.34 -5.39
N THR A 113 -9.48 -4.64 -6.10
CA THR A 113 -8.92 -5.10 -7.38
C THR A 113 -8.12 -6.40 -7.23
N GLU A 114 -7.23 -6.49 -6.23
CA GLU A 114 -6.48 -7.71 -5.93
C GLU A 114 -7.40 -8.86 -5.54
N ALA A 115 -8.41 -8.62 -4.70
CA ALA A 115 -9.38 -9.62 -4.31
C ALA A 115 -10.18 -10.15 -5.52
N CYS A 116 -10.54 -9.27 -6.46
CA CYS A 116 -11.20 -9.64 -7.70
C CYS A 116 -10.30 -10.55 -8.56
N LEU A 117 -9.04 -10.16 -8.79
CA LEU A 117 -8.08 -10.95 -9.55
C LEU A 117 -7.79 -12.30 -8.89
N ARG A 118 -7.66 -12.34 -7.57
CA ARG A 118 -7.47 -13.58 -6.81
C ARG A 118 -8.65 -14.53 -6.96
N LYS A 119 -9.88 -14.01 -6.87
CA LYS A 119 -11.10 -14.80 -7.11
C LYS A 119 -11.11 -15.36 -8.53
N GLN A 120 -10.81 -14.54 -9.53
CA GLN A 120 -10.74 -15.00 -10.93
C GLN A 120 -9.69 -16.11 -11.12
N GLY A 121 -8.51 -15.98 -10.51
CA GLY A 121 -7.46 -17.01 -10.57
C GLY A 121 -7.90 -18.32 -9.94
N ILE A 122 -8.57 -18.27 -8.77
CA ILE A 122 -9.12 -19.46 -8.11
C ILE A 122 -10.17 -20.15 -9.00
N GLU A 123 -11.08 -19.38 -9.59
CA GLU A 123 -12.12 -19.96 -10.46
C GLU A 123 -11.53 -20.56 -11.74
N ARG A 124 -10.55 -19.91 -12.38
CA ARG A 124 -9.84 -20.48 -13.53
C ARG A 124 -9.15 -21.81 -13.17
N ASN A 125 -8.48 -21.86 -12.01
CA ASN A 125 -7.81 -23.07 -11.55
C ASN A 125 -8.80 -24.21 -11.24
N LYS A 126 -9.96 -23.90 -10.64
CA LYS A 126 -11.02 -24.90 -10.41
C LYS A 126 -11.56 -25.47 -11.72
N ILE A 127 -11.74 -24.61 -12.74
CA ILE A 127 -12.21 -25.04 -14.06
C ILE A 127 -11.14 -25.94 -14.73
N ALA A 128 -9.86 -25.57 -14.65
CA ALA A 128 -8.76 -26.37 -15.19
C ALA A 128 -8.69 -27.76 -14.53
N GLN A 129 -8.79 -27.82 -13.19
CA GLN A 129 -8.81 -29.08 -12.44
C GLN A 129 -9.98 -30.01 -12.83
N ARG A 130 -11.16 -29.45 -13.14
CA ARG A 130 -12.33 -30.23 -13.57
C ARG A 130 -12.21 -30.74 -15.00
N LYS A 131 -11.58 -29.96 -15.88
CA LYS A 131 -11.42 -30.31 -17.30
C LYS A 131 -10.28 -31.29 -17.53
N ASP A 132 -9.20 -31.18 -16.77
CA ASP A 132 -8.00 -32.01 -16.94
C ASP A 132 -7.29 -32.26 -15.60
N ALA A 133 -7.85 -33.19 -14.82
CA ALA A 133 -7.32 -33.63 -13.54
C ALA A 133 -5.90 -34.23 -13.62
N PRO A 134 -5.58 -35.16 -14.56
CA PRO A 134 -4.26 -35.80 -14.58
C PRO A 134 -3.12 -34.83 -14.96
N SER A 135 -3.32 -33.93 -15.94
CA SER A 135 -2.27 -32.96 -16.28
C SER A 135 -2.04 -31.93 -15.16
N THR A 136 -3.11 -31.53 -14.46
CA THR A 136 -3.00 -30.62 -13.31
C THR A 136 -2.25 -31.26 -12.14
N ILE A 137 -2.44 -32.55 -11.88
CA ILE A 137 -1.71 -33.29 -10.84
C ILE A 137 -0.23 -33.40 -11.20
N LEU A 138 0.10 -33.71 -12.45
CA LEU A 138 1.49 -33.75 -12.92
C LEU A 138 2.17 -32.39 -12.79
N TYR A 139 1.47 -31.31 -13.15
CA TYR A 139 1.96 -29.94 -12.98
C TYR A 139 2.19 -29.58 -11.50
N ALA A 140 1.24 -29.93 -10.63
CA ALA A 140 1.35 -29.70 -9.19
C ALA A 140 2.51 -30.47 -8.55
N ASN A 141 2.73 -31.73 -8.95
CA ASN A 141 3.86 -32.53 -8.50
C ASN A 141 5.19 -31.92 -8.97
N LYS A 142 5.28 -31.49 -10.22
CA LYS A 142 6.47 -30.81 -10.77
C LYS A 142 6.82 -29.51 -10.03
N LEU A 143 5.82 -28.75 -9.56
CA LEU A 143 6.05 -27.54 -8.76
C LEU A 143 6.46 -27.84 -7.31
N ASN A 144 6.05 -28.99 -6.77
CA ASN A 144 6.39 -29.43 -5.41
C ASN A 144 7.69 -30.25 -5.34
N ASP A 145 8.39 -30.47 -6.46
CA ASP A 145 9.65 -31.21 -6.48
C ASP A 145 10.75 -30.48 -5.70
N LEU A 146 11.09 -31.03 -4.53
CA LEU A 146 12.15 -30.53 -3.64
C LEU A 146 13.54 -30.53 -4.31
N GLU A 147 13.75 -31.34 -5.35
CA GLU A 147 14.99 -31.32 -6.15
C GLU A 147 15.18 -29.99 -6.89
N SER A 148 14.10 -29.34 -7.33
CA SER A 148 14.18 -28.04 -8.00
C SER A 148 14.61 -26.93 -7.04
N VAL A 149 14.17 -26.99 -5.77
CA VAL A 149 14.51 -26.05 -4.70
C VAL A 149 15.97 -26.22 -4.23
N ARG A 150 16.53 -27.43 -4.35
CA ARG A 150 17.93 -27.71 -3.96
C ARG A 150 18.95 -27.21 -4.98
N LYS A 151 18.57 -26.99 -6.24
CA LYS A 151 19.48 -26.44 -7.26
C LYS A 151 19.62 -24.93 -7.06
N ARG A 152 20.56 -24.54 -6.18
CA ARG A 152 20.97 -23.13 -6.05
C ARG A 152 21.50 -22.66 -7.42
N PRO A 153 20.94 -21.59 -8.02
CA PRO A 153 21.51 -21.02 -9.23
C PRO A 153 22.94 -20.57 -8.95
N LYS A 154 23.85 -20.82 -9.90
CA LYS A 154 25.24 -20.38 -9.81
C LYS A 154 25.22 -18.85 -9.72
N ILE A 155 25.75 -18.29 -8.63
CA ILE A 155 25.78 -16.85 -8.43
C ILE A 155 26.77 -16.28 -9.44
N ASN A 156 26.26 -15.55 -10.43
CA ASN A 156 27.06 -14.78 -11.38
C ASN A 156 27.54 -13.51 -10.67
N LEU A 157 28.59 -13.64 -9.85
CA LEU A 157 29.26 -12.49 -9.26
C LEU A 157 30.03 -11.73 -10.36
N ALA A 158 30.16 -10.41 -10.19
CA ALA A 158 31.04 -9.62 -11.03
C ALA A 158 32.47 -10.17 -10.93
N THR A 159 33.18 -10.22 -12.06
CA THR A 159 34.57 -10.65 -12.09
C THR A 159 35.40 -9.77 -11.15
N PRO A 160 36.30 -10.35 -10.34
CA PRO A 160 37.13 -9.56 -9.43
C PRO A 160 37.91 -8.50 -10.22
N ARG A 161 37.92 -7.26 -9.70
CA ARG A 161 38.66 -6.15 -10.32
C ARG A 161 40.17 -6.23 -10.12
N ILE A 162 40.60 -7.06 -9.18
CA ILE A 162 41.98 -7.18 -8.73
C ILE A 162 42.48 -8.55 -9.19
N SER A 163 43.68 -8.60 -9.76
CA SER A 163 44.28 -9.87 -10.20
C SER A 163 44.82 -10.69 -9.03
N ASP A 164 44.96 -12.01 -9.18
CA ASP A 164 45.44 -12.91 -8.11
C ASP A 164 46.84 -12.52 -7.58
N TYR A 165 47.67 -11.91 -8.45
CA TYR A 165 49.00 -11.40 -8.08
C TYR A 165 48.92 -10.20 -7.13
N GLU A 166 48.01 -9.26 -7.41
CA GLU A 166 47.79 -8.09 -6.56
C GLU A 166 47.16 -8.50 -5.22
N LEU A 167 46.27 -9.49 -5.23
CA LEU A 167 45.72 -10.10 -4.01
C LEU A 167 46.81 -10.74 -3.15
N HIS A 168 47.72 -11.50 -3.75
CA HIS A 168 48.86 -12.10 -3.04
C HIS A 168 49.77 -11.04 -2.44
N TYR A 169 50.03 -9.96 -3.18
CA TYR A 169 50.83 -8.84 -2.70
C TYR A 169 50.16 -8.11 -1.52
N ILE A 170 48.85 -7.84 -1.60
CA ILE A 170 48.07 -7.24 -0.51
C ILE A 170 48.02 -8.15 0.72
N ALA A 171 47.87 -9.47 0.54
CA ALA A 171 47.84 -10.45 1.63
C ALA A 171 49.21 -10.61 2.31
N THR A 172 50.29 -10.52 1.55
CA THR A 172 51.66 -10.72 2.04
C THR A 172 52.24 -9.44 2.66
N PHE A 173 51.92 -8.28 2.11
CA PHE A 173 52.46 -6.98 2.54
C PHE A 173 51.44 -6.07 3.24
N GLY A 174 50.31 -6.65 3.67
CA GLY A 174 49.23 -6.08 4.48
C GLY A 174 49.25 -4.56 4.75
N LEU A 175 48.34 -3.83 4.09
CA LEU A 175 47.75 -2.54 4.53
C LEU A 175 48.67 -1.49 5.19
N GLN A 176 49.93 -1.35 4.77
CA GLN A 176 50.81 -0.27 5.28
C GLN A 176 50.73 1.05 4.48
N TYR A 177 49.94 1.13 3.40
CA TYR A 177 49.98 2.28 2.47
C TYR A 177 48.64 2.94 2.13
N LEU A 178 47.63 2.91 3.02
CA LEU A 178 46.41 3.72 2.86
C LEU A 178 46.37 4.97 3.75
N SER A 179 47.50 5.64 3.94
CA SER A 179 47.55 6.92 4.67
C SER A 179 48.07 8.12 3.88
N HIS A 180 48.38 8.01 2.58
CA HIS A 180 48.98 9.13 1.84
C HIS A 180 48.28 9.40 0.50
N GLY A 181 47.45 10.45 0.52
CA GLY A 181 47.39 11.44 -0.56
C GLY A 181 46.46 11.14 -1.74
N PHE A 182 45.16 11.39 -1.58
CA PHE A 182 44.37 11.89 -2.71
C PHE A 182 44.47 13.43 -2.72
N SER A 183 45.39 13.94 -3.54
CA SER A 183 45.42 15.32 -4.04
C SER A 183 45.39 15.26 -5.56
N SER A 184 44.37 15.91 -6.14
CA SER A 184 44.33 16.52 -7.48
C SER A 184 44.74 15.69 -8.70
N PHE A 185 43.77 15.24 -9.51
CA PHE A 185 43.32 15.89 -10.76
C PHE A 185 42.01 15.25 -11.24
#